data_AF-G2I2B6-F1
#
_entry.id   AF-G2I2B6-F1
#
_cell.length_a   1.000
_cell.length_b   1.000
_cell.length_c   1.000
_cell.angle_alpha   90.00
_cell.angle_beta   90.00
_cell.angle_gamma   90.00
#
_symmetry.space_group_name_H-M   'P 1'
#
loop_
_entity.id
_entity.type
_entity.pdbx_description
1 polymer ?
#
loop_
_entity_poly.entity_id
_entity_poly.type
_entity_poly.pdbx_seq_one_letter_code
_entity_poly.pdbx_strand_id
1 'polypeptide(L)'
;MVIRIFFFAMLYCVNIPSVIAKNEKNVPEDVISFFHDADICQYLAGEWDSNLPQKRKKELSNEMNKTCSNIYKRQEHFKKKYIRNKFIMQKLNSYEF
;
A
#
# COMPACT_ATOMS: atom_id res chain seq x y z
N MET A 1 -24.47 -47.42 -32.86
CA MET A 1 -24.79 -46.39 -31.84
C MET A 1 -23.61 -46.24 -30.87
N VAL A 2 -22.41 -45.94 -31.38
CA VAL A 2 -21.15 -45.96 -30.62
C VAL A 2 -20.59 -44.53 -30.40
N ILE A 3 -21.21 -43.54 -31.05
CA ILE A 3 -20.80 -42.13 -31.04
C ILE A 3 -21.30 -41.37 -29.80
N ARG A 4 -22.22 -41.95 -29.01
CA ARG A 4 -22.79 -41.31 -27.81
C ARG A 4 -22.03 -41.57 -26.51
N ILE A 5 -20.98 -42.38 -26.53
CA ILE A 5 -20.24 -42.77 -25.31
C ILE A 5 -18.96 -41.93 -25.10
N PHE A 6 -18.48 -41.24 -26.13
CA PHE A 6 -17.26 -40.42 -26.02
C PHE A 6 -17.47 -39.03 -25.42
N PHE A 7 -18.71 -38.58 -25.24
CA PHE A 7 -19.00 -37.23 -24.72
C PHE A 7 -19.07 -37.12 -23.19
N PHE A 8 -18.97 -38.24 -22.46
CA PHE A 8 -19.13 -38.24 -21.00
C PHE A 8 -17.83 -38.41 -20.19
N ALA A 9 -16.66 -38.38 -20.84
CA ALA A 9 -15.36 -38.59 -20.19
C ALA A 9 -14.46 -37.34 -20.11
N MET A 10 -15.00 -36.14 -20.34
CA MET A 10 -14.26 -34.87 -20.35
C MET A 10 -14.85 -33.84 -19.37
N LEU A 11 -15.33 -34.29 -18.20
CA LEU A 11 -15.93 -33.43 -17.17
C LEU A 11 -15.49 -33.79 -15.74
N TYR A 12 -14.32 -34.42 -15.56
CA TYR A 12 -13.85 -34.88 -14.24
C TYR A 12 -12.45 -34.40 -13.82
N CYS A 13 -11.82 -33.46 -14.52
CA CYS A 13 -10.44 -33.02 -14.19
C CYS A 13 -10.27 -31.54 -13.83
N VAL A 14 -11.30 -30.88 -13.26
CA VAL A 14 -11.14 -29.50 -12.77
C VAL A 14 -11.75 -29.34 -11.37
N ASN A 15 -11.31 -30.19 -10.43
CA ASN A 15 -11.37 -29.88 -9.01
C ASN A 15 -9.93 -29.76 -8.51
N ILE A 16 -9.23 -28.71 -8.95
CA ILE A 16 -8.03 -28.26 -8.27
C ILE A 16 -8.54 -27.38 -7.13
N PRO A 17 -8.48 -27.81 -5.85
CA PRO A 17 -8.66 -26.87 -4.77
C PRO A 17 -7.57 -25.82 -4.92
N SER A 18 -7.98 -24.58 -5.21
CA SER A 18 -7.07 -23.44 -5.22
C SER A 18 -6.45 -23.36 -3.83
N VAL A 19 -5.19 -23.78 -3.70
CA VAL A 19 -4.38 -23.44 -2.53
C VAL A 19 -4.23 -21.93 -2.59
N ILE A 20 -5.11 -21.22 -1.89
CA ILE A 20 -4.92 -19.80 -1.61
C ILE A 20 -3.75 -19.78 -0.64
N ALA A 21 -2.53 -19.72 -1.18
CA ALA A 21 -1.36 -19.38 -0.42
C ALA A 21 -1.55 -17.94 0.07
N LYS A 22 -2.18 -17.77 1.23
CA LYS A 22 -2.14 -16.53 1.99
C LYS A 22 -0.69 -16.30 2.42
N ASN A 23 0.10 -15.74 1.51
CA ASN A 23 1.31 -15.04 1.91
C ASN A 23 0.89 -13.65 2.35
N GLU A 24 0.17 -13.56 3.47
CA GLU A 24 0.17 -12.34 4.26
C GLU A 24 1.60 -12.17 4.74
N LYS A 25 2.41 -11.49 3.90
CA LYS A 25 3.69 -10.92 4.32
C LYS A 25 3.32 -9.91 5.40
N ASN A 26 3.21 -10.37 6.64
CA ASN A 26 2.79 -9.56 7.77
C ASN A 26 3.68 -8.33 7.82
N VAL A 27 3.12 -7.19 7.42
CA VAL A 27 3.81 -5.91 7.49
C VAL A 27 3.88 -5.54 8.96
N PRO A 28 5.07 -5.22 9.49
CA PRO A 28 5.20 -4.80 10.89
C PRO A 28 4.34 -3.56 11.20
N GLU A 29 3.77 -3.51 12.41
CA GLU A 29 2.86 -2.44 12.84
C GLU A 29 3.48 -1.04 12.72
N ASP A 30 4.78 -0.92 13.01
CA ASP A 30 5.52 0.34 12.88
C ASP A 30 5.58 0.84 11.42
N VAL A 31 5.66 -0.09 10.47
CA VAL A 31 5.60 0.20 9.02
C VAL A 31 4.18 0.53 8.57
N ILE A 32 3.16 -0.14 9.13
CA ILE A 32 1.75 0.18 8.86
C ILE A 32 1.43 1.61 9.31
N SER A 33 1.81 1.98 10.53
CA SER A 33 1.65 3.34 11.03
C SER A 33 2.37 4.37 10.15
N PHE A 34 3.56 4.04 9.64
CA PHE A 34 4.24 4.89 8.68
C PHE A 34 3.46 5.07 7.38
N PHE A 35 2.93 3.99 6.78
CA PHE A 35 2.14 4.09 5.55
C PHE A 35 0.89 4.95 5.75
N HIS A 36 0.21 4.80 6.88
CA HIS A 36 -0.94 5.64 7.23
C HIS A 36 -0.56 7.13 7.28
N ASP A 37 0.51 7.47 8.00
CA ASP A 37 0.94 8.87 8.12
C ASP A 37 1.44 9.43 6.79
N ALA A 38 2.10 8.59 5.98
CA ALA A 38 2.56 8.91 4.64
C ALA A 38 1.38 9.22 3.69
N ASP A 39 0.31 8.42 3.74
CA ASP A 39 -0.91 8.64 2.97
C ASP A 39 -1.58 9.97 3.37
N ILE A 40 -1.63 10.29 4.68
CA ILE A 40 -2.11 11.59 5.16
C ILE A 40 -1.26 12.73 4.61
N CYS A 41 0.06 12.59 4.59
CA CYS A 41 0.94 13.63 4.07
C CYS A 41 0.73 13.90 2.58
N GLN A 42 0.53 12.86 1.77
CA GLN A 42 0.21 13.03 0.35
C GLN A 42 -1.16 13.68 0.15
N TYR A 43 -2.16 13.28 0.94
CA TYR A 43 -3.47 13.93 0.93
C TYR A 43 -3.35 15.42 1.24
N LEU A 44 -2.71 15.79 2.35
CA LEU A 44 -2.55 17.20 2.74
C LEU A 44 -1.73 18.01 1.74
N ALA A 45 -0.73 17.40 1.09
CA ALA A 45 0.03 18.04 0.03
C ALA A 45 -0.84 18.30 -1.21
N GLY A 46 -1.72 17.36 -1.57
CA GLY A 46 -2.69 17.52 -2.67
C GLY A 46 -3.74 18.60 -2.40
N GLU A 47 -4.07 18.84 -1.13
CA GLU A 47 -4.98 19.91 -0.71
C GLU A 47 -4.33 21.31 -0.75
N TRP A 48 -3.01 21.41 -0.87
CA TRP A 48 -2.32 22.69 -0.82
C TRP A 48 -2.42 23.44 -2.15
N ASP A 49 -3.06 24.62 -2.11
CA ASP A 49 -3.15 25.54 -3.25
C ASP A 49 -2.75 26.98 -2.85
N SER A 50 -2.02 27.66 -3.74
CA SER A 50 -1.47 29.00 -3.49
C SER A 50 -2.55 30.09 -3.39
N ASN A 51 -3.75 29.85 -3.91
CA ASN A 51 -4.91 30.74 -3.87
C ASN A 51 -5.82 30.48 -2.65
N LEU A 52 -5.49 29.49 -1.80
CA LEU A 52 -6.27 29.23 -0.60
C LEU A 52 -6.33 30.46 0.33
N PRO A 53 -7.47 30.69 0.99
CA PRO A 53 -7.55 31.67 2.06
C PRO A 53 -6.50 31.42 3.14
N GLN A 54 -5.97 32.50 3.72
CA GLN A 54 -4.88 32.40 4.72
C GLN A 54 -5.23 31.51 5.92
N LYS A 55 -6.50 31.53 6.34
CA LYS A 55 -6.99 30.66 7.41
C LYS A 55 -6.80 29.18 7.04
N ARG A 56 -7.19 28.78 5.83
CA ARG A 56 -7.08 27.39 5.37
C ARG A 56 -5.62 26.97 5.20
N LYS A 57 -4.76 27.85 4.68
CA LYS A 57 -3.31 27.62 4.62
C LYS A 57 -2.74 27.33 6.01
N LYS A 58 -3.12 28.13 7.01
CA LYS A 58 -2.67 27.93 8.40
C LYS A 58 -3.14 26.59 8.98
N GLU A 59 -4.38 26.20 8.73
CA GLU A 59 -4.92 24.89 9.14
C GLU A 59 -4.13 23.74 8.51
N LEU A 60 -3.96 23.74 7.18
CA LEU A 60 -3.16 22.74 6.46
C LEU A 60 -1.71 22.69 6.97
N SER A 61 -1.05 23.84 7.15
CA SER A 61 0.30 23.86 7.69
C SER A 61 0.39 23.26 9.09
N ASN A 62 -0.60 23.48 9.96
CA ASN A 62 -0.62 22.89 11.30
C ASN A 62 -0.83 21.37 11.24
N GLU A 63 -1.73 20.89 10.39
CA GLU A 63 -1.98 19.47 10.17
C GLU A 63 -0.74 18.76 9.60
N MET A 64 -0.09 19.37 8.59
CA MET A 64 1.16 18.88 8.02
C MET A 64 2.29 18.87 9.05
N ASN A 65 2.44 19.91 9.87
CA ASN A 65 3.48 19.94 10.91
C ASN A 65 3.28 18.83 11.95
N LYS A 66 2.03 18.52 12.31
CA LYS A 66 1.69 17.48 13.28
C LYS A 66 2.05 16.09 12.78
N THR A 67 1.74 15.77 11.52
CA THR A 67 1.88 14.41 10.98
C THR A 67 3.16 14.20 10.16
N CYS A 68 3.56 15.21 9.39
CA CYS A 68 4.55 15.06 8.32
C CYS A 68 5.95 15.56 8.66
N SER A 69 6.14 16.28 9.78
CA SER A 69 7.41 16.95 10.14
C SER A 69 8.64 16.04 10.12
N ASN A 70 8.49 14.75 10.41
CA ASN A 70 9.58 13.77 10.40
C ASN A 70 9.39 12.64 9.38
N ILE A 71 8.44 12.77 8.45
CA ILE A 71 8.05 11.67 7.56
C ILE A 71 9.21 11.20 6.68
N TYR A 72 10.01 12.14 6.13
CA TYR A 72 11.20 11.82 5.34
C TYR A 72 12.24 11.01 6.13
N LYS A 73 12.53 11.43 7.37
CA LYS A 73 13.49 10.72 8.24
C LYS A 73 13.00 9.31 8.58
N ARG A 74 11.69 9.16 8.82
CA ARG A 74 11.07 7.85 9.07
C ARG A 74 11.12 6.97 7.82
N GLN A 75 10.85 7.51 6.64
CA GLN A 75 10.94 6.78 5.37
C GLN A 75 12.36 6.25 5.16
N GLU A 76 13.38 7.08 5.34
CA GLU A 76 14.79 6.68 5.22
C GLU A 76 15.20 5.64 6.28
N HIS A 77 14.72 5.79 7.52
CA HIS A 77 14.90 4.77 8.54
C HIS A 77 14.33 3.40 8.11
N PHE A 78 13.09 3.39 7.62
CA PHE A 78 12.42 2.17 7.19
C PHE A 78 13.06 1.56 5.92
N LYS A 79 13.51 2.39 4.97
CA LYS A 79 14.24 1.90 3.79
C LYS A 79 15.51 1.15 4.19
N LYS A 80 16.25 1.65 5.17
CA LYS A 80 17.44 0.97 5.71
C LYS A 80 17.07 -0.31 6.47
N LYS A 81 16.07 -0.24 7.35
CA LYS A 81 15.62 -1.38 8.18
C LYS A 81 15.08 -2.54 7.34
N TYR A 82 14.36 -2.25 6.26
CA TYR A 82 13.65 -3.24 5.44
C TYR A 82 14.24 -3.43 4.04
N ILE A 83 15.51 -3.08 3.81
CA ILE A 83 16.18 -3.13 2.49
C ILE A 83 16.04 -4.47 1.75
N ARG A 84 15.97 -5.60 2.49
CA ARG A 84 15.82 -6.95 1.91
C ARG A 84 14.36 -7.34 1.66
N ASN A 85 13.39 -6.61 2.21
CA ASN A 85 11.97 -6.86 2.02
C ASN A 85 11.46 -6.08 0.79
N LYS A 86 11.41 -6.77 -0.37
CA LYS A 86 10.99 -6.16 -1.64
C LYS A 86 9.61 -5.49 -1.58
N PHE A 87 8.66 -6.09 -0.85
CA PHE A 87 7.29 -5.56 -0.76
C PHE A 87 7.26 -4.24 0.00
N ILE A 88 7.87 -4.21 1.20
CA ILE A 88 7.95 -3.00 2.00
C ILE A 88 8.75 -1.92 1.27
N MET A 89 9.88 -2.28 0.65
CA MET A 89 10.68 -1.33 -0.12
C MET A 89 9.93 -0.71 -1.29
N GLN A 90 9.14 -1.51 -2.03
CA GLN A 90 8.34 -1.00 -3.14
C GLN A 90 7.30 0.02 -2.65
N LYS A 91 6.62 -0.27 -1.53
CA LYS A 91 5.65 0.66 -0.95
C LYS A 91 6.31 1.88 -0.32
N LEU A 92 7.47 1.74 0.33
CA LEU A 92 8.25 2.88 0.82
C LEU A 92 8.67 3.80 -0.31
N ASN A 93 9.08 3.25 -1.46
CA ASN A 93 9.53 4.03 -2.61
C ASN A 93 8.39 4.65 -3.42
N SER A 94 7.12 4.27 -3.19
CA SER A 94 5.98 4.90 -3.87
C SER A 94 5.60 6.26 -3.27
N TYR A 95 6.15 6.60 -2.11
CA TYR A 95 5.93 7.90 -1.48
C TYR A 95 6.98 8.91 -1.92
N GLU A 96 6.51 10.02 -2.48
CA GLU A 96 7.29 11.20 -2.83
C GLU A 96 6.96 12.32 -1.83
N PHE A 97 7.99 12.83 -1.15
CA PHE A 97 7.92 13.92 -0.16
C PHE A 97 8.99 14.96 -0.44
#